data_AF-A0A7W0FF23-F1
#
_entry.id   AF-A0A7W0FF23-F1
#
_cell.length_a   1.000
_cell.length_b   1.000
_cell.length_c   1.000
_cell.angle_alpha   90.00
_cell.angle_beta   90.00
_cell.angle_gamma   90.00
#
_symmetry.space_group_name_H-M   'P 1'
#
loop_
_entity.id
_entity.type
_entity.pdbx_description
1 polymer ?
#
loop_
_entity_poly.entity_id
_entity_poly.type
_entity_poly.pdbx_seq_one_letter_code
_entity_poly.pdbx_strand_id
1 'polypeptide(L)'
;MVLTGVDRLEKAWPKELKGLRVGLLVHPASVNRKLEHTVNVFLKSKKFILKALFGPQHGIRGERQDNMVEWEGFRDPQTRLPVYSLYGHTRKPEPEMLKDIDALVIDLQDIGSRYYTFIWTMELCMQACLENRKSVVVLDRPNPLRGLAIEGAVLDMSYASFVGQRPLPIRHGMTVGEIANYLKNEFYPSLNLQIIK
;
A
#
# COMPACT_ATOMS: atom_id res chain seq x y z
N MET A 1 -18.54 -2.08 -15.52
CA MET A 1 -17.82 -2.88 -14.50
C MET A 1 -16.42 -2.30 -14.37
N VAL A 2 -15.97 -1.97 -13.15
CA VAL A 2 -14.66 -1.32 -12.90
C VAL A 2 -13.56 -2.39 -12.83
N LEU A 3 -12.37 -2.07 -13.36
CA LEU A 3 -11.18 -2.91 -13.20
C LEU A 3 -10.26 -2.24 -12.18
N THR A 4 -9.83 -2.98 -11.16
CA THR A 4 -8.88 -2.49 -10.16
C THR A 4 -7.47 -2.39 -10.74
N GLY A 5 -6.54 -1.73 -10.02
CA GLY A 5 -5.14 -1.67 -10.41
C GLY A 5 -4.52 -3.04 -10.65
N VAL A 6 -4.81 -4.03 -9.79
CA VAL A 6 -4.34 -5.41 -9.98
C VAL A 6 -4.96 -6.08 -11.23
N ASP A 7 -6.24 -5.83 -11.52
CA ASP A 7 -6.88 -6.34 -12.73
C ASP A 7 -6.27 -5.77 -14.02
N ARG A 8 -5.88 -4.49 -14.00
CA ARG A 8 -5.25 -3.83 -15.17
C ARG A 8 -3.80 -4.26 -15.31
N LEU A 9 -3.09 -4.39 -14.20
CA LEU A 9 -1.73 -4.89 -14.14
C LEU A 9 -1.62 -6.30 -14.72
N GLU A 10 -2.54 -7.21 -14.37
CA GLU A 10 -2.58 -8.58 -14.90
C GLU A 10 -2.73 -8.61 -16.43
N LYS A 11 -3.50 -7.67 -17.00
CA LYS A 11 -3.66 -7.53 -18.45
C LYS A 11 -2.42 -7.00 -19.14
N ALA A 12 -1.73 -6.04 -18.53
CA ALA A 12 -0.62 -5.33 -19.15
C ALA A 12 0.43 -4.95 -18.11
N TRP A 13 1.43 -5.82 -17.95
CA TRP A 13 2.56 -5.59 -17.06
C TRP A 13 3.49 -4.50 -17.62
N PRO A 14 3.75 -3.41 -16.87
CA PRO A 14 4.69 -2.37 -17.27
C PRO A 14 6.08 -2.95 -17.53
N LYS A 15 6.73 -2.51 -18.62
CA LYS A 15 8.05 -3.03 -19.01
C LYS A 15 9.11 -2.64 -17.98
N GLU A 16 8.95 -1.45 -17.40
CA GLU A 16 9.84 -0.81 -16.43
C GLU A 16 9.93 -1.62 -15.13
N LEU A 17 8.88 -2.39 -14.81
CA LEU A 17 8.86 -3.22 -13.62
C LEU A 17 9.44 -4.62 -13.86
N LYS A 18 9.57 -5.06 -15.13
CA LYS A 18 9.93 -6.44 -15.45
C LYS A 18 11.34 -6.78 -14.92
N GLY A 19 11.44 -7.89 -14.19
CA GLY A 19 12.69 -8.37 -13.60
C GLY A 19 13.10 -7.67 -12.30
N LEU A 20 12.38 -6.63 -11.86
CA LEU A 20 12.66 -5.98 -10.59
C LEU A 20 12.39 -6.92 -9.41
N ARG A 21 13.18 -6.72 -8.34
CA ARG A 21 12.89 -7.30 -7.03
C ARG A 21 11.80 -6.47 -6.38
N VAL A 22 10.69 -7.09 -6.05
CA VAL A 22 9.51 -6.37 -5.55
C VAL A 22 9.15 -6.78 -4.14
N GLY A 23 8.80 -5.79 -3.32
CA GLY A 23 8.05 -5.96 -2.09
C GLY A 23 6.56 -5.73 -2.36
N LEU A 24 5.67 -6.42 -1.65
CA LEU A 24 4.22 -6.20 -1.73
C LEU A 24 3.66 -5.77 -0.38
N LEU A 25 3.08 -4.57 -0.30
CA LEU A 25 2.21 -4.15 0.79
C LEU A 25 0.77 -4.52 0.45
N VAL A 26 0.23 -5.48 1.20
CA VAL A 26 -1.06 -6.13 0.94
C VAL A 26 -1.80 -6.40 2.24
N HIS A 27 -3.10 -6.60 2.11
CA HIS A 27 -4.04 -6.98 3.16
C HIS A 27 -5.12 -7.90 2.57
N PRO A 28 -6.05 -8.49 3.36
CA PRO A 28 -7.00 -9.49 2.86
C PRO A 28 -7.81 -9.12 1.61
N ALA A 29 -8.24 -7.86 1.45
CA ALA A 29 -9.01 -7.44 0.27
C ALA A 29 -8.13 -7.09 -0.95
N SER A 30 -6.84 -7.40 -0.90
CA SER A 30 -5.89 -7.25 -2.02
C SER A 30 -6.09 -8.40 -3.00
N VAL A 31 -7.23 -8.43 -3.66
CA VAL A 31 -7.62 -9.47 -4.62
C VAL A 31 -7.98 -8.86 -5.97
N ASN A 32 -7.82 -9.65 -7.04
CA ASN A 32 -8.34 -9.31 -8.37
C ASN A 32 -9.83 -9.69 -8.49
N ARG A 33 -10.44 -9.46 -9.67
CA ARG A 33 -11.86 -9.81 -9.91
C ARG A 33 -12.22 -11.30 -9.72
N LYS A 34 -11.22 -12.19 -9.75
CA LYS A 34 -11.38 -13.64 -9.54
C LYS A 34 -11.23 -14.02 -8.07
N LEU A 35 -11.12 -13.04 -7.17
CA LEU A 35 -10.79 -13.21 -5.75
C LEU A 35 -9.43 -13.89 -5.52
N GLU A 36 -8.53 -13.78 -6.49
CA GLU A 36 -7.15 -14.23 -6.32
C GLU A 36 -6.33 -13.12 -5.64
N HIS A 37 -5.70 -13.45 -4.52
CA HIS A 37 -4.86 -12.52 -3.77
C HIS A 37 -3.66 -12.04 -4.60
N THR A 38 -3.34 -10.75 -4.51
CA THR A 38 -2.30 -10.08 -5.31
C THR A 38 -0.93 -10.77 -5.19
N VAL A 39 -0.61 -11.34 -4.03
CA VAL A 39 0.59 -12.18 -3.86
C VAL A 39 0.63 -13.33 -4.87
N ASN A 40 -0.48 -14.05 -5.04
CA ASN A 40 -0.57 -15.18 -5.97
C ASN A 40 -0.53 -14.71 -7.44
N VAL A 41 -1.18 -13.58 -7.74
CA VAL A 41 -1.11 -12.95 -9.08
C VAL A 41 0.34 -12.65 -9.45
N PHE A 42 1.12 -12.07 -8.53
CA PHE A 42 2.53 -11.75 -8.76
C PHE A 42 3.39 -13.02 -8.90
N LEU A 43 3.20 -14.03 -8.05
CA LEU A 43 3.93 -15.31 -8.12
C LEU A 43 3.69 -16.02 -9.46
N LYS A 44 2.44 -16.07 -9.94
CA LYS A 44 2.08 -16.70 -11.22
C LYS A 44 2.65 -15.96 -12.42
N SER A 45 2.75 -14.62 -12.35
CA SER A 45 3.21 -13.80 -13.47
C SER A 45 4.64 -14.14 -13.92
N LYS A 46 5.51 -14.55 -12.98
CA LYS A 46 6.97 -14.71 -13.18
C LYS A 46 7.66 -13.51 -13.84
N LYS A 47 7.01 -12.34 -13.82
CA LYS A 47 7.55 -11.12 -14.44
C LYS A 47 8.38 -10.27 -13.46
N PHE A 48 8.33 -10.60 -12.18
CA PHE A 48 9.03 -9.94 -11.07
C PHE A 48 9.64 -10.98 -10.16
N ILE A 49 10.60 -10.56 -9.34
CA ILE A 49 11.18 -11.38 -8.30
C ILE A 49 10.61 -10.91 -6.96
N LEU A 50 9.60 -11.61 -6.45
CA LEU A 50 9.02 -11.28 -5.16
C LEU A 50 10.04 -11.58 -4.04
N LYS A 51 10.34 -10.60 -3.19
CA LYS A 51 11.37 -10.72 -2.14
C LYS A 51 10.87 -10.52 -0.71
N ALA A 52 9.80 -9.76 -0.53
CA ALA A 52 9.23 -9.49 0.79
C ALA A 52 7.74 -9.17 0.69
N LEU A 53 7.01 -9.46 1.77
CA LEU A 53 5.63 -9.07 1.98
C LEU A 53 5.56 -8.11 3.17
N PHE A 54 4.62 -7.17 3.11
CA PHE A 54 4.37 -6.19 4.15
C PHE A 54 2.87 -6.18 4.42
N GLY A 55 2.47 -6.17 5.69
CA GLY A 55 1.08 -6.06 6.07
C GLY A 55 0.83 -4.86 6.99
N PRO A 56 -0.33 -4.20 6.89
CA PRO A 56 -0.73 -3.13 7.78
C PRO A 56 -1.29 -3.70 9.10
N GLN A 57 -2.19 -2.95 9.76
CA GLN A 57 -2.78 -3.26 11.08
C GLN A 57 -3.31 -4.69 11.24
N HIS A 58 -4.00 -5.24 10.23
CA HIS A 58 -4.67 -6.55 10.31
C HIS A 58 -3.89 -7.69 9.61
N GLY A 59 -2.61 -7.46 9.30
CA GLY A 59 -1.77 -8.42 8.59
C GLY A 59 -2.13 -8.60 7.12
N ILE A 60 -1.50 -9.60 6.49
CA ILE A 60 -1.59 -9.81 5.03
C ILE A 60 -2.77 -10.68 4.59
N ARG A 61 -3.22 -11.65 5.39
CA ARG A 61 -4.33 -12.58 5.08
C ARG A 61 -5.40 -12.66 6.17
N GLY A 62 -5.41 -11.73 7.12
CA GLY A 62 -6.41 -11.72 8.20
C GLY A 62 -6.18 -12.83 9.23
N GLU A 63 -4.93 -13.31 9.30
CA GLU A 63 -4.48 -14.36 10.24
C GLU A 63 -4.52 -13.87 11.71
N ARG A 64 -4.86 -12.60 11.93
CA ARG A 64 -4.98 -11.94 13.24
C ARG A 64 -6.43 -11.52 13.45
N GLN A 65 -7.02 -11.95 14.57
CA GLN A 65 -8.38 -11.59 14.98
C GLN A 65 -8.48 -10.09 15.30
N ASP A 66 -9.67 -9.51 15.11
CA ASP A 66 -9.96 -8.07 15.03
C ASP A 66 -9.89 -7.30 16.38
N ASN A 67 -8.90 -7.61 17.22
CA ASN A 67 -8.79 -7.13 18.60
C ASN A 67 -7.62 -6.16 18.83
N MET A 68 -7.21 -5.38 17.83
CA MET A 68 -6.08 -4.43 17.92
C MET A 68 -4.75 -5.06 18.38
N VAL A 69 -4.58 -6.38 18.26
CA VAL A 69 -3.37 -7.08 18.69
C VAL A 69 -2.23 -6.78 17.71
N GLU A 70 -1.15 -6.19 18.21
CA GLU A 70 0.07 -6.00 17.45
C GLU A 70 0.60 -7.34 16.93
N TRP A 71 1.24 -7.33 15.77
CA TRP A 71 1.78 -8.54 15.18
C TRP A 71 3.22 -8.40 14.77
N GLU A 72 3.94 -9.51 14.94
CA GLU A 72 5.33 -9.64 14.51
C GLU A 72 5.40 -10.26 13.13
N GLY A 73 6.42 -9.89 12.38
CA GLY A 73 6.71 -10.51 11.10
C GLY A 73 6.97 -12.00 11.21
N PHE A 74 6.82 -12.72 10.10
CA PHE A 74 7.03 -14.17 10.03
C PHE A 74 7.60 -14.58 8.67
N ARG A 75 7.95 -15.86 8.52
CA ARG A 75 8.25 -16.43 7.21
C ARG A 75 7.00 -17.08 6.65
N ASP A 76 6.53 -16.59 5.52
CA ASP A 76 5.34 -17.12 4.87
C ASP A 76 5.53 -18.62 4.54
N PRO A 77 4.66 -19.52 5.01
CA PRO A 77 4.88 -20.96 4.86
C PRO A 77 4.80 -21.41 3.40
N GLN A 78 4.04 -20.71 2.55
CA GLN A 78 3.83 -21.06 1.15
C GLN A 78 4.98 -20.58 0.26
N THR A 79 5.43 -19.35 0.46
CA THR A 79 6.42 -18.68 -0.41
C THR A 79 7.83 -18.64 0.20
N ARG A 80 7.95 -18.91 1.51
CA ARG A 80 9.18 -18.78 2.32
C ARG A 80 9.72 -17.35 2.43
N LEU A 81 8.98 -16.37 1.92
CA LEU A 81 9.34 -14.97 1.95
C LEU A 81 9.20 -14.38 3.36
N PRO A 82 10.03 -13.41 3.73
CA PRO A 82 9.80 -12.61 4.92
C PRO A 82 8.49 -11.81 4.77
N VAL A 83 7.69 -11.81 5.82
CA VAL A 83 6.50 -11.00 6.00
C VAL A 83 6.78 -10.01 7.12
N TYR A 84 6.74 -8.72 6.84
CA TYR A 84 6.98 -7.66 7.82
C TYR A 84 5.66 -7.05 8.27
N SER A 85 5.54 -6.82 9.58
CA SER A 85 4.45 -6.05 10.17
C SER A 85 4.77 -4.57 10.10
N LEU A 86 3.83 -3.79 9.56
CA LEU A 86 3.86 -2.33 9.58
C LEU A 86 2.84 -1.77 10.58
N TYR A 87 2.67 -2.46 11.71
CA TYR A 87 1.80 -2.06 12.81
C TYR A 87 2.43 -2.33 14.16
N GLY A 88 2.02 -1.57 15.18
CA GLY A 88 2.63 -1.60 16.51
C GLY A 88 3.95 -0.85 16.55
N HIS A 89 5.02 -1.53 16.97
CA HIS A 89 6.37 -0.98 17.09
C HIS A 89 6.93 -0.38 15.78
N THR A 90 6.74 -1.06 14.65
CA THR A 90 7.25 -0.61 13.36
C THR A 90 6.09 -0.28 12.44
N ARG A 91 5.85 1.00 12.15
CA ARG A 91 4.80 1.46 11.21
C ARG A 91 5.35 1.92 9.86
N LYS A 92 6.60 2.36 9.88
CA LYS A 92 7.38 2.75 8.70
C LYS A 92 8.39 1.65 8.40
N PRO A 93 8.50 1.16 7.15
CA PRO A 93 9.51 0.17 6.82
C PRO A 93 10.91 0.64 7.18
N GLU A 94 11.67 -0.21 7.88
CA GLU A 94 13.07 0.06 8.18
C GLU A 94 13.95 -0.21 6.95
N PRO A 95 15.11 0.44 6.81
CA PRO A 95 16.02 0.23 5.67
C PRO A 95 16.33 -1.24 5.40
N GLU A 96 16.50 -2.03 6.46
CA GLU A 96 16.80 -3.46 6.39
C GLU A 96 15.67 -4.27 5.75
N MET A 97 14.41 -3.86 5.93
CA MET A 97 13.25 -4.49 5.30
C MET A 97 13.18 -4.20 3.80
N LEU A 98 13.80 -3.11 3.35
CA LEU A 98 13.80 -2.64 1.97
C LEU A 98 15.07 -3.01 1.18
N LYS A 99 16.08 -3.59 1.84
CA LYS A 99 17.42 -3.81 1.26
C LYS A 99 17.38 -4.67 -0.01
N ASP A 100 16.49 -5.67 -0.04
CA ASP A 100 16.43 -6.68 -1.08
C ASP A 100 15.42 -6.35 -2.19
N ILE A 101 14.70 -5.23 -2.11
CA ILE A 101 13.73 -4.80 -3.12
C ILE A 101 14.24 -3.59 -3.91
N ASP A 102 13.80 -3.47 -5.15
CA ASP A 102 14.01 -2.32 -6.03
C ASP A 102 12.75 -1.43 -6.05
N ALA A 103 11.57 -2.04 -5.89
CA ALA A 103 10.29 -1.34 -5.83
C ALA A 103 9.36 -1.95 -4.78
N LEU A 104 8.54 -1.10 -4.15
CA LEU A 104 7.44 -1.51 -3.29
C LEU A 104 6.12 -1.30 -4.04
N VAL A 105 5.36 -2.38 -4.23
CA VAL A 105 4.01 -2.32 -4.78
C VAL A 105 3.01 -2.28 -3.64
N ILE A 106 2.07 -1.36 -3.71
CA ILE A 106 1.05 -1.11 -2.69
C ILE A 106 -0.31 -1.43 -3.30
N ASP A 107 -1.00 -2.40 -2.70
CA ASP A 107 -2.35 -2.79 -3.07
C ASP A 107 -3.22 -2.84 -1.81
N LEU A 108 -3.90 -1.74 -1.51
CA LEU A 108 -4.70 -1.58 -0.30
C LEU A 108 -6.08 -1.04 -0.65
N GLN A 109 -7.12 -1.66 -0.11
CA GLN A 109 -8.49 -1.17 -0.20
C GLN A 109 -8.72 -0.25 1.00
N ASP A 110 -8.77 1.04 0.72
CA ASP A 110 -9.13 2.07 1.70
C ASP A 110 -10.65 2.28 1.74
N ILE A 111 -11.15 3.00 2.75
CA ILE A 111 -12.59 3.27 2.93
C ILE A 111 -13.01 4.71 2.61
N GLY A 112 -12.09 5.61 2.25
CA GLY A 112 -12.40 6.99 1.93
C GLY A 112 -12.45 7.93 3.14
N SER A 113 -11.88 7.52 4.28
CA SER A 113 -11.91 8.24 5.55
C SER A 113 -10.49 8.44 6.08
N ARG A 114 -10.19 9.67 6.51
CA ARG A 114 -8.89 10.08 7.06
C ARG A 114 -8.44 9.21 8.23
N TYR A 115 -9.36 8.72 9.06
CA TYR A 115 -9.00 7.96 10.26
C TYR A 115 -8.62 6.51 9.96
N TYR A 116 -8.90 6.03 8.74
CA TYR A 116 -8.50 4.71 8.31
C TYR A 116 -7.01 4.71 7.96
N THR A 117 -6.24 3.88 8.64
CA THR A 117 -4.78 4.03 8.72
C THR A 117 -4.02 3.55 7.48
N PHE A 118 -4.69 2.94 6.49
CA PHE A 118 -4.01 2.32 5.34
C PHE A 118 -3.35 3.36 4.43
N ILE A 119 -3.99 4.51 4.20
CA ILE A 119 -3.38 5.62 3.45
C ILE A 119 -2.16 6.20 4.17
N TRP A 120 -2.12 6.10 5.51
CA TRP A 120 -1.01 6.55 6.33
C TRP A 120 0.13 5.52 6.39
N THR A 121 -0.19 4.22 6.40
CA THR A 121 0.81 3.17 6.13
C THR A 121 1.43 3.35 4.74
N MET A 122 0.62 3.66 3.72
CA MET A 122 1.13 3.98 2.38
C MET A 122 2.07 5.18 2.39
N GLU A 123 1.72 6.28 3.07
CA GLU A 123 2.60 7.45 3.20
C GLU A 123 3.94 7.09 3.85
N LEU A 124 3.93 6.35 4.96
CA LEU A 124 5.16 5.93 5.64
C LEU A 124 6.03 5.05 4.73
N CYS A 125 5.41 4.16 3.94
CA CYS A 125 6.08 3.40 2.91
C CYS A 125 6.67 4.29 1.80
N MET A 126 5.94 5.30 1.34
CA MET A 126 6.43 6.27 0.34
C MET A 126 7.65 7.03 0.87
N GLN A 127 7.59 7.50 2.12
CA GLN A 127 8.70 8.17 2.77
C GLN A 127 9.93 7.25 2.90
N ALA A 128 9.74 6.01 3.37
CA ALA A 128 10.84 5.04 3.50
C ALA A 128 11.46 4.68 2.15
N CYS A 129 10.63 4.54 1.10
CA CYS A 129 11.11 4.30 -0.26
C CYS A 129 11.91 5.48 -0.80
N LEU A 130 11.46 6.72 -0.58
CA LEU A 130 12.20 7.92 -0.97
C LEU A 130 13.58 7.95 -0.32
N GLU A 131 13.65 7.74 1.00
CA GLU A 131 14.90 7.75 1.77
C GLU A 131 15.87 6.65 1.32
N ASN A 132 15.35 5.49 0.89
CA ASN A 132 16.14 4.34 0.46
C ASN A 132 16.26 4.20 -1.07
N ARG A 133 15.86 5.23 -1.83
CA ARG A 133 15.91 5.28 -3.30
C ARG A 133 15.20 4.09 -3.98
N LYS A 134 14.04 3.69 -3.43
CA LYS A 134 13.18 2.64 -3.98
C LYS A 134 12.03 3.28 -4.76
N SER A 135 11.55 2.57 -5.78
CA SER A 135 10.38 3.00 -6.53
C SER A 135 9.08 2.56 -5.81
N VAL A 136 8.01 3.31 -5.97
CA VAL A 136 6.69 2.96 -5.43
C VAL A 136 5.71 2.75 -6.58
N VAL A 137 4.95 1.66 -6.51
CA VAL A 137 3.88 1.36 -7.47
C VAL A 137 2.57 1.22 -6.70
N VAL A 138 1.58 2.06 -6.98
CA VAL A 138 0.26 1.95 -6.34
C VAL A 138 -0.71 1.30 -7.31
N LEU A 139 -1.30 0.18 -6.91
CA LEU A 139 -2.42 -0.44 -7.62
C LEU A 139 -3.69 0.25 -7.14
N ASP A 140 -4.25 1.11 -7.99
CA ASP A 140 -5.35 1.97 -7.55
C ASP A 140 -6.61 1.14 -7.28
N ARG A 141 -7.38 1.58 -6.28
CA ARG A 141 -8.63 0.94 -5.87
C ARG A 141 -9.75 1.97 -5.73
N PRO A 142 -11.00 1.61 -6.06
CA PRO A 142 -12.13 2.50 -5.89
C PRO A 142 -12.26 2.96 -4.44
N ASN A 143 -12.56 4.25 -4.25
CA ASN A 143 -13.05 4.74 -2.97
C ASN A 143 -14.51 4.28 -2.80
N PRO A 144 -14.85 3.47 -1.78
CA PRO A 144 -16.20 2.93 -1.61
C PRO A 144 -17.23 4.01 -1.28
N LEU A 145 -16.81 5.15 -0.71
CA LEU A 145 -17.65 6.33 -0.50
C LEU A 145 -17.78 7.21 -1.76
N ARG A 146 -17.23 6.77 -2.90
CA ARG A 146 -17.15 7.53 -4.15
C ARG A 146 -16.30 8.81 -4.00
N GLY A 147 -16.04 9.48 -5.13
CA GLY A 147 -15.30 10.74 -5.18
C GLY A 147 -16.16 11.98 -5.36
N LEU A 148 -17.39 11.97 -4.84
CA LEU A 148 -18.38 13.04 -5.09
C LEU A 148 -18.53 14.03 -3.94
N ALA A 149 -18.24 13.62 -2.71
CA ALA A 149 -18.43 14.45 -1.52
C ALA A 149 -17.13 14.54 -0.73
N ILE A 150 -16.87 15.76 -0.25
CA ILE A 150 -15.77 16.11 0.64
C ILE A 150 -16.41 16.67 1.91
N GLU A 151 -16.10 16.09 3.07
CA GLU A 151 -16.79 16.41 4.32
C GLU A 151 -15.81 16.47 5.50
N GLY A 152 -16.15 17.32 6.48
CA GLY A 152 -15.39 17.52 7.71
C GLY A 152 -14.20 18.46 7.57
N ALA A 153 -13.69 18.91 8.70
CA ALA A 153 -12.56 19.83 8.75
C ALA A 153 -11.29 19.17 8.21
N VAL A 154 -10.51 19.95 7.45
CA VAL A 154 -9.12 19.60 7.13
C VAL A 154 -8.35 19.46 8.44
N LEU A 155 -7.42 18.49 8.50
CA LEU A 155 -6.62 18.25 9.69
C LEU A 155 -5.79 19.49 10.05
N ASP A 156 -6.01 20.02 11.25
CA ASP A 156 -5.05 20.91 11.89
C ASP A 156 -3.84 20.08 12.32
N MET A 157 -2.67 20.47 11.81
CA MET A 157 -1.43 19.73 11.97
C MET A 157 -0.91 19.69 13.42
N SER A 158 -1.45 20.52 14.32
CA SER A 158 -1.21 20.38 15.76
C SER A 158 -1.77 19.07 16.35
N TYR A 159 -2.75 18.45 15.67
CA TYR A 159 -3.33 17.15 16.03
C TYR A 159 -2.85 15.99 15.16
N ALA A 160 -1.75 16.17 14.41
CA ALA A 160 -1.23 15.14 13.53
C ALA A 160 -0.83 13.87 14.31
N SER A 161 -1.25 12.72 13.81
CA SER A 161 -1.00 11.40 14.41
C SER A 161 -1.12 10.30 13.35
N PHE A 162 -0.97 9.02 13.72
CA PHE A 162 -1.08 7.92 12.77
C PHE A 162 -2.49 7.75 12.16
N VAL A 163 -3.52 8.33 12.76
CA VAL A 163 -4.90 8.38 12.20
C VAL A 163 -5.16 9.68 11.41
N GLY A 164 -4.11 10.44 11.10
CA GLY A 164 -4.18 11.70 10.37
C GLY A 164 -2.78 12.34 10.30
N GLN A 165 -2.00 12.04 9.26
CA GLN A 165 -0.62 12.52 9.17
C GLN A 165 -0.43 13.77 8.31
N ARG A 166 -1.36 14.04 7.39
CA ARG A 166 -1.31 15.18 6.46
C ARG A 166 -2.65 15.91 6.38
N PRO A 167 -2.67 17.17 5.91
CA PRO A 167 -3.90 17.91 5.68
C PRO A 167 -4.80 17.15 4.70
N LEU A 168 -5.83 16.51 5.24
CA LEU A 168 -6.93 15.90 4.51
C LEU A 168 -8.22 16.20 5.29
N PRO A 169 -9.35 16.44 4.60
CA PRO A 169 -10.66 16.43 5.24
C PRO A 169 -11.02 15.00 5.70
N ILE A 170 -12.00 14.88 6.59
CA ILE A 170 -12.41 13.59 7.18
C ILE A 170 -12.81 12.60 6.08
N ARG A 171 -13.71 13.03 5.18
CA ARG A 171 -14.03 12.32 3.94
C ARG A 171 -13.31 13.04 2.81
N HIS A 172 -12.31 12.39 2.23
CA HIS A 172 -11.40 13.03 1.28
C HIS A 172 -11.81 12.89 -0.19
N GLY A 173 -12.72 11.99 -0.53
CA GLY A 173 -13.25 11.86 -1.89
C GLY A 173 -12.24 11.42 -2.97
N MET A 174 -11.10 10.88 -2.57
CA MET A 174 -10.01 10.45 -3.46
C MET A 174 -9.82 8.93 -3.42
N THR A 175 -9.36 8.33 -4.52
CA THR A 175 -8.81 6.96 -4.51
C THR A 175 -7.46 6.90 -3.79
N VAL A 176 -6.97 5.70 -3.49
CA VAL A 176 -5.64 5.53 -2.89
C VAL A 176 -4.53 6.01 -3.82
N GLY A 177 -4.68 5.83 -5.14
CA GLY A 177 -3.77 6.37 -6.15
C GLY A 177 -3.80 7.90 -6.22
N GLU A 178 -4.97 8.51 -6.10
CA GLU A 178 -5.11 9.98 -6.05
C GLU A 178 -4.47 10.56 -4.79
N ILE A 179 -4.63 9.89 -3.62
CA ILE A 179 -3.91 10.24 -2.40
C ILE A 179 -2.40 10.11 -2.60
N ALA A 180 -1.92 9.02 -3.20
CA ALA A 180 -0.49 8.84 -3.45
C ALA A 180 0.07 9.96 -4.34
N ASN A 181 -0.68 10.41 -5.34
CA ASN A 181 -0.28 11.53 -6.19
C ASN A 181 -0.27 12.86 -5.43
N TYR A 182 -1.28 13.12 -4.59
CA TYR A 182 -1.30 14.27 -3.68
C TYR A 182 -0.06 14.28 -2.78
N LEU A 183 0.21 13.16 -2.10
CA LEU A 183 1.35 13.02 -1.20
C LEU A 183 2.68 13.24 -1.93
N LYS A 184 2.83 12.68 -3.14
CA LYS A 184 4.00 12.91 -3.98
C LYS A 184 4.19 14.39 -4.30
N ASN A 185 3.15 15.06 -4.78
CA ASN A 185 3.30 16.42 -5.28
C ASN A 185 3.56 17.43 -4.15
N GLU A 186 2.89 17.26 -3.01
CA GLU A 186 2.99 18.21 -1.89
C GLU A 186 4.16 17.92 -0.94
N PHE A 187 4.51 16.64 -0.71
CA PHE A 187 5.46 16.27 0.34
C PHE A 187 6.68 15.48 -0.15
N TYR A 188 6.57 14.77 -1.28
CA TYR A 188 7.63 13.87 -1.78
C TYR A 188 7.91 14.04 -3.28
N PRO A 189 8.25 15.26 -3.76
CA PRO A 189 8.25 15.58 -5.19
C PRO A 189 9.23 14.74 -6.02
N SER A 190 10.32 14.27 -5.40
CA SER A 190 11.36 13.44 -6.03
C SER A 190 11.10 11.93 -5.93
N LEU A 191 9.99 11.49 -5.33
CA LEU A 191 9.66 10.06 -5.26
C LEU A 191 9.34 9.51 -6.66
N ASN A 192 10.00 8.41 -7.03
CA ASN A 192 9.64 7.66 -8.22
C ASN A 192 8.35 6.86 -7.95
N LEU A 193 7.20 7.45 -8.30
CA LEU A 193 5.87 6.89 -8.12
C LEU A 193 5.26 6.53 -9.48
N GLN A 194 4.71 5.32 -9.57
CA GLN A 194 3.84 4.90 -10.66
C GLN A 194 2.47 4.51 -10.10
N ILE A 195 1.39 4.94 -10.75
CA ILE A 195 0.02 4.56 -10.39
C ILE A 195 -0.57 3.72 -11.52
N ILE A 196 -1.10 2.55 -11.18
CA ILE A 196 -1.84 1.69 -12.11
C ILE A 196 -3.33 1.93 -11.85
N LYS A 197 -3.90 2.87 -12.60
CA LYS A 197 -5.32 3.27 -12.56
C LYS A 197 -6.13 2.50 -13.59
#